data_AF-A0A8J3YNH1-F1
#
_entry.id   AF-A0A8J3YNH1-F1
#
_cell.length_a   1.000
_cell.length_b   1.000
_cell.length_c   1.000
_cell.angle_alpha   90.00
_cell.angle_beta   90.00
_cell.angle_gamma   90.00
#
_symmetry.space_group_name_H-M   'P 1'
#
loop_
_entity.id
_entity.type
_entity.pdbx_description
1 polymer ?
#
loop_
_entity_poly.entity_id
_entity_poly.type
_entity_poly.pdbx_seq_one_letter_code
_entity_poly.pdbx_strand_id
1 'polypeptide(L)'
;MTLAGAVDVRPTALTEALPAAAVLPGITVAAGFEIGMLLRCARTGSGRYEHSAAAASTVEFGRAAAAERLVALLGQLGVAARGDEFAAGVRHRYTVHRVVCADLDAPLLGRSWVEGYRRLCTPDGYRTPMQVRLRAALAVAAWRAAMLAGNVRARGGNLAVRVSDSDTALVLVRAARLLGVPVGLRGSAGRHLVEVVSGNTLRDLALGSGPAGADPARTGKRLAG
;
A
#
# COMPACT_ATOMS: atom_id res chain seq x y z
N MET A 1 -38.74 40.19 10.93
CA MET A 1 -39.34 38.89 11.32
C MET A 1 -38.86 37.88 10.29
N THR A 2 -37.81 37.08 10.55
CA THR A 2 -37.82 35.70 11.13
C THR A 2 -38.78 34.78 10.35
N LEU A 3 -38.44 33.60 9.79
CA LEU A 3 -37.55 32.47 10.17
C LEU A 3 -37.10 31.76 8.86
N ALA A 4 -35.85 31.36 8.64
CA ALA A 4 -35.20 30.13 9.15
C ALA A 4 -36.04 28.85 8.97
N GLY A 5 -35.92 28.21 7.81
CA GLY A 5 -36.42 26.85 7.56
C GLY A 5 -35.29 25.83 7.74
N ALA A 6 -35.18 25.27 8.94
CA ALA A 6 -34.32 24.11 9.22
C ALA A 6 -35.03 22.84 8.74
N VAL A 7 -34.42 22.13 7.79
CA VAL A 7 -34.83 20.77 7.43
C VAL A 7 -34.12 19.82 8.38
N ASP A 8 -34.89 19.34 9.36
CA ASP A 8 -34.53 18.26 10.27
C ASP A 8 -34.43 16.94 9.48
N VAL A 9 -33.22 16.58 9.05
CA VAL A 9 -32.93 15.25 8.52
C VAL A 9 -32.51 14.38 9.70
N ARG A 10 -33.51 13.78 10.36
CA ARG A 10 -33.30 12.66 11.27
C ARG A 10 -32.60 11.52 10.52
N PRO A 11 -31.43 11.04 10.96
CA PRO A 11 -30.89 9.80 10.46
C PRO A 11 -31.74 8.64 10.99
N THR A 12 -32.52 8.03 10.11
CA THR A 12 -33.20 6.76 10.37
C THR A 12 -32.16 5.72 10.75
N ALA A 13 -32.30 5.20 11.96
CA ALA A 13 -31.43 4.24 12.60
C ALA A 13 -31.21 3.00 11.74
N LEU A 14 -29.95 2.78 11.32
CA LEU A 14 -29.44 1.49 10.86
C LEU A 14 -28.74 0.83 12.05
N THR A 15 -29.55 0.44 13.04
CA THR A 15 -29.10 -0.35 14.19
C THR A 15 -29.39 -1.82 13.90
N GLU A 16 -28.67 -2.39 12.94
CA GLU A 16 -28.35 -3.81 12.99
C GLU A 16 -26.94 -3.92 13.56
N ALA A 17 -26.87 -4.36 14.80
CA ALA A 17 -25.65 -4.56 15.55
C ALA A 17 -24.78 -5.64 14.89
N LEU A 18 -23.91 -5.21 13.98
CA LEU A 18 -22.73 -5.96 13.57
C LEU A 18 -21.92 -6.31 14.82
N PRO A 19 -21.46 -7.57 14.99
CA PRO A 19 -20.70 -7.95 16.17
C PRO A 19 -19.47 -7.03 16.32
N ALA A 20 -19.32 -6.52 17.53
CA ALA A 20 -18.25 -5.63 17.95
C ALA A 20 -16.88 -6.10 17.44
N ALA A 21 -16.22 -5.23 16.67
CA ALA A 21 -14.77 -5.11 16.53
C ALA A 21 -13.97 -6.42 16.72
N ALA A 22 -14.11 -7.38 15.81
CA ALA A 22 -13.11 -8.43 15.68
C ALA A 22 -11.76 -7.75 15.38
N VAL A 23 -10.82 -7.81 16.34
CA VAL A 23 -9.48 -7.26 16.19
C VAL A 23 -8.81 -8.01 15.05
N LEU A 24 -8.63 -7.34 13.91
CA LEU A 24 -7.95 -7.93 12.76
C LEU A 24 -6.52 -8.33 13.19
N PRO A 25 -6.09 -9.57 12.91
CA PRO A 25 -4.71 -9.99 13.16
C PRO A 25 -3.73 -9.05 12.47
N GLY A 26 -2.57 -8.81 13.10
CA GLY A 26 -1.58 -7.87 12.57
C GLY A 26 -1.14 -8.18 11.14
N ILE A 27 -1.06 -9.46 10.78
CA ILE A 27 -0.73 -9.90 9.42
C ILE A 27 -1.84 -9.57 8.42
N THR A 28 -3.10 -9.75 8.80
CA THR A 28 -4.29 -9.41 8.00
C THR A 28 -4.36 -7.90 7.76
N VAL A 29 -4.10 -7.09 8.80
CA VAL A 29 -4.04 -5.63 8.67
C VAL A 29 -2.94 -5.21 7.70
N ALA A 30 -1.73 -5.78 7.84
CA ALA A 30 -0.61 -5.43 6.98
C ALA A 30 -0.86 -5.82 5.51
N ALA A 31 -1.36 -7.04 5.27
CA ALA A 31 -1.68 -7.50 3.92
C ALA A 31 -2.81 -6.69 3.28
N GLY A 32 -3.94 -6.50 3.98
CA GLY A 32 -5.06 -5.71 3.50
C GLY A 32 -4.71 -4.23 3.26
N PHE A 33 -3.87 -3.67 4.13
CA PHE A 33 -3.33 -2.32 3.95
C PHE A 33 -2.44 -2.23 2.72
N GLU A 34 -1.54 -3.19 2.50
CA GLU A 34 -0.68 -3.23 1.31
C GLU A 34 -1.49 -3.36 0.01
N ILE A 35 -2.54 -4.19 0.01
CA ILE A 35 -3.50 -4.28 -1.10
C ILE A 35 -4.13 -2.91 -1.35
N GLY A 36 -4.65 -2.24 -0.30
CA GLY A 36 -5.24 -0.91 -0.42
C GLY A 36 -4.27 0.12 -1.03
N MET A 37 -3.00 0.09 -0.59
CA MET A 37 -1.94 0.94 -1.16
C MET A 37 -1.64 0.60 -2.63
N LEU A 38 -1.57 -0.68 -3.01
CA LEU A 38 -1.36 -1.10 -4.40
C LEU A 38 -2.46 -0.55 -5.30
N LEU A 39 -3.72 -0.71 -4.89
CA LEU A 39 -4.88 -0.23 -5.66
C LEU A 39 -4.88 1.29 -5.80
N ARG A 40 -4.56 2.04 -4.73
CA ARG A 40 -4.46 3.50 -4.79
C ARG A 40 -3.31 3.97 -5.68
N CYS A 41 -2.14 3.35 -5.57
CA CYS A 41 -0.97 3.69 -6.38
C CYS A 41 -1.14 3.30 -7.86
N ALA A 42 -1.89 2.24 -8.17
CA ALA A 42 -2.18 1.84 -9.55
C ALA A 42 -2.98 2.91 -10.30
N ARG A 43 -3.90 3.61 -9.62
CA ARG A 43 -4.77 4.66 -10.20
C ARG A 43 -4.00 5.89 -10.71
N THR A 44 -2.78 6.12 -10.23
CA THR A 44 -1.91 7.24 -10.70
C THR A 44 -0.88 6.82 -11.72
N GLY A 45 -0.67 5.50 -11.85
CA GLY A 45 0.13 4.87 -12.88
C GLY A 45 -0.68 4.58 -14.14
N SER A 46 -0.37 3.47 -14.80
CA SER A 46 -1.09 2.96 -15.96
C SER A 46 -2.18 1.94 -15.59
N GLY A 47 -2.48 1.77 -14.31
CA GLY A 47 -3.45 0.79 -13.83
C GLY A 47 -4.88 1.28 -13.97
N ARG A 48 -5.76 0.43 -14.47
CA ARG A 48 -7.22 0.62 -14.45
C ARG A 48 -7.81 -0.34 -13.42
N TYR A 49 -8.70 0.17 -12.58
CA TYR A 49 -9.50 -0.65 -11.67
C TYR A 49 -10.91 -0.68 -12.24
N GLU A 50 -11.33 -1.84 -12.73
CA GLU A 50 -12.70 -2.08 -13.19
C GLU A 50 -13.32 -3.15 -12.29
N HIS A 51 -14.28 -2.73 -11.49
CA HIS A 51 -15.14 -3.66 -10.76
C HIS A 51 -16.31 -4.04 -11.69
N SER A 52 -16.35 -5.30 -12.12
CA SER A 52 -17.46 -5.83 -12.91
C SER A 52 -18.50 -6.45 -11.98
N ALA A 53 -19.79 -6.19 -12.24
CA ALA A 53 -20.92 -6.70 -11.47
C ALA A 53 -21.10 -8.24 -11.54
N ALA A 54 -20.24 -8.96 -12.27
CA ALA A 54 -20.34 -10.39 -12.56
C ALA A 54 -19.57 -11.30 -11.57
N ALA A 55 -19.48 -10.95 -10.28
CA ALA A 55 -18.88 -11.76 -9.20
C ALA A 55 -17.35 -12.04 -9.26
N ALA A 56 -16.62 -11.40 -10.18
CA ALA A 56 -15.16 -11.43 -10.22
C ALA A 56 -14.62 -10.01 -10.28
N SER A 57 -13.75 -9.67 -9.32
CA SER A 57 -13.07 -8.38 -9.31
C SER A 57 -11.82 -8.47 -10.18
N THR A 58 -11.64 -7.49 -11.06
CA THR A 58 -10.47 -7.39 -11.92
C THR A 58 -9.65 -6.15 -11.60
N VAL A 59 -8.34 -6.34 -11.43
CA VAL A 59 -7.39 -5.27 -11.14
C VAL A 59 -6.28 -5.28 -12.17
N GLU A 60 -6.01 -4.17 -12.83
CA GLU A 60 -4.95 -4.09 -13.84
C GLU A 60 -3.77 -3.25 -13.39
N PHE A 61 -2.56 -3.74 -13.70
CA PHE A 61 -1.30 -3.09 -13.46
C PHE A 61 -0.48 -3.00 -14.74
N GLY A 62 0.33 -1.95 -14.86
CA GLY A 62 1.33 -1.86 -15.93
C GLY A 62 2.64 -2.59 -15.66
N ARG A 63 2.74 -3.34 -14.55
CA ARG A 63 3.96 -4.06 -14.14
C ARG A 63 3.60 -5.42 -13.54
N ALA A 64 4.28 -6.48 -14.02
CA ALA A 64 4.10 -7.85 -13.54
C ALA A 64 4.25 -7.97 -12.02
N ALA A 65 5.33 -7.38 -11.48
CA ALA A 65 5.63 -7.46 -10.05
C ALA A 65 4.52 -6.89 -9.13
N ALA A 66 3.72 -5.94 -9.62
CA ALA A 66 2.56 -5.44 -8.86
C ALA A 66 1.40 -6.45 -8.85
N ALA A 67 1.12 -7.07 -10.00
CA ALA A 67 0.11 -8.11 -10.13
C ALA A 67 0.47 -9.36 -9.32
N GLU A 68 1.72 -9.83 -9.43
CA GLU A 68 2.25 -10.96 -8.64
C GLU A 68 2.15 -10.70 -7.14
N ARG A 69 2.51 -9.48 -6.71
CA ARG A 69 2.40 -9.10 -5.31
C ARG A 69 0.95 -9.10 -4.82
N LEU A 70 0.00 -8.60 -5.63
CA LEU A 70 -1.41 -8.65 -5.28
C LEU A 70 -1.91 -10.09 -5.16
N VAL A 71 -1.55 -10.98 -6.09
CA VAL A 71 -1.90 -12.42 -6.02
C VAL A 71 -1.36 -13.05 -4.75
N ALA A 72 -0.10 -12.79 -4.39
CA ALA A 72 0.51 -13.32 -3.17
C ALA A 72 -0.19 -12.82 -1.90
N LEU A 73 -0.54 -11.52 -1.84
CA LEU A 73 -1.26 -10.93 -0.71
C LEU A 73 -2.68 -11.48 -0.57
N LEU A 74 -3.38 -11.69 -1.69
CA LEU A 74 -4.71 -12.31 -1.69
C LEU A 74 -4.64 -13.76 -1.21
N GLY A 75 -3.63 -14.52 -1.64
CA GLY A 75 -3.38 -15.88 -1.14
C GLY A 75 -3.13 -15.91 0.38
N GLN A 76 -2.43 -14.92 0.94
CA GLN A 76 -2.24 -14.79 2.40
C GLN A 76 -3.55 -14.52 3.16
N LEU A 77 -4.51 -13.89 2.49
CA LEU A 77 -5.86 -13.66 3.03
C LEU A 77 -6.83 -14.81 2.75
N GLY A 78 -6.36 -15.91 2.12
CA GLY A 78 -7.20 -17.03 1.72
C GLY A 78 -8.13 -16.73 0.54
N VAL A 79 -7.89 -15.64 -0.19
CA VAL A 79 -8.68 -15.23 -1.36
C VAL A 79 -8.06 -15.82 -2.63
N ALA A 80 -8.83 -16.61 -3.36
CA ALA A 80 -8.39 -17.16 -4.64
C ALA A 80 -8.19 -16.03 -5.66
N ALA A 81 -6.98 -15.95 -6.23
CA ALA A 81 -6.61 -14.97 -7.22
C ALA A 81 -5.68 -15.58 -8.26
N ARG A 82 -5.82 -15.14 -9.52
CA ARG A 82 -4.94 -15.53 -10.63
C ARG A 82 -4.48 -14.30 -11.39
N GLY A 83 -3.24 -14.33 -11.85
CA GLY A 83 -2.68 -13.31 -12.75
C GLY A 83 -2.81 -13.74 -14.20
N ASP A 84 -3.22 -12.81 -15.05
CA ASP A 84 -3.26 -12.90 -16.51
C ASP A 84 -2.38 -11.80 -17.11
N GLU A 85 -1.82 -12.06 -18.28
CA GLU A 85 -1.10 -11.08 -19.07
C GLU A 85 -1.69 -10.98 -20.47
N PHE A 86 -1.88 -9.76 -20.97
CA PHE A 86 -2.26 -9.55 -22.37
C PHE A 86 -1.61 -8.28 -22.94
N ALA A 87 -1.34 -8.30 -24.24
CA ALA A 87 -0.88 -7.12 -24.97
C ALA A 87 -2.06 -6.20 -25.29
N ALA A 88 -1.90 -4.91 -25.02
CA ALA A 88 -2.89 -3.88 -25.30
C ALA A 88 -2.27 -2.71 -26.09
N GLY A 89 -3.13 -1.90 -26.71
CA GLY A 89 -2.73 -0.70 -27.45
C GLY A 89 -2.57 -0.92 -28.97
N VAL A 90 -3.01 0.07 -29.75
CA VAL A 90 -3.02 0.02 -31.23
C VAL A 90 -1.72 0.58 -31.82
N ARG A 91 -1.28 1.76 -31.36
CA ARG A 91 -0.06 2.44 -31.87
C ARG A 91 1.20 2.10 -31.09
N HIS A 92 1.08 2.01 -29.76
CA HIS A 92 2.13 1.56 -28.86
C HIS A 92 1.60 0.34 -28.13
N ARG A 93 2.18 -0.83 -28.42
CA ARG A 93 1.85 -2.06 -27.70
C ARG A 93 2.49 -2.00 -26.32
N TYR A 94 1.67 -2.22 -25.30
CA TYR A 94 2.13 -2.36 -23.92
C TYR A 94 1.50 -3.60 -23.30
N THR A 95 2.21 -4.18 -22.36
CA THR A 95 1.73 -5.33 -21.58
C THR A 95 0.86 -4.85 -20.44
N VAL A 96 -0.31 -5.46 -20.29
CA VAL A 96 -1.19 -5.30 -19.13
C VAL A 96 -1.16 -6.57 -18.31
N HIS A 97 -0.99 -6.42 -17.00
CA HIS A 97 -1.05 -7.53 -16.06
C HIS A 97 -2.33 -7.40 -15.25
N ARG A 98 -3.27 -8.32 -15.47
CA ARG A 98 -4.59 -8.33 -14.84
C ARG A 98 -4.60 -9.38 -13.73
N VAL A 99 -5.14 -9.02 -12.57
CA VAL A 99 -5.45 -9.96 -11.50
C VAL A 99 -6.96 -10.17 -11.48
N VAL A 100 -7.37 -11.43 -11.55
CA VAL A 100 -8.76 -11.84 -11.39
C VAL A 100 -8.87 -12.53 -10.03
N CYS A 101 -9.76 -12.04 -9.16
CA CYS A 101 -9.99 -12.65 -7.86
C CYS A 101 -11.48 -12.84 -7.58
N ALA A 102 -11.77 -13.86 -6.77
CA ALA A 102 -13.09 -14.04 -6.18
C ALA A 102 -13.34 -12.94 -5.15
N ASP A 103 -14.56 -12.37 -5.16
CA ASP A 103 -15.13 -11.42 -4.18
C ASP A 103 -14.13 -10.76 -3.24
N LEU A 104 -13.48 -9.71 -3.74
CA LEU A 104 -12.62 -8.87 -2.94
C LEU A 104 -13.47 -8.16 -1.87
N ASP A 105 -13.37 -8.60 -0.62
CA ASP A 105 -14.11 -8.04 0.52
C ASP A 105 -13.74 -6.56 0.72
N ALA A 106 -14.52 -5.68 0.10
CA ALA A 106 -14.33 -4.24 0.15
C ALA A 106 -14.42 -3.70 1.58
N PRO A 107 -15.35 -4.16 2.45
CA PRO A 107 -15.31 -3.86 3.88
C PRO A 107 -13.99 -4.23 4.57
N LEU A 108 -13.44 -5.43 4.36
CA LEU A 108 -12.16 -5.85 4.94
C LEU A 108 -11.02 -4.92 4.51
N LEU A 109 -10.94 -4.61 3.22
CA LEU A 109 -9.93 -3.69 2.70
C LEU A 109 -10.10 -2.28 3.24
N GLY A 110 -11.33 -1.79 3.34
CA GLY A 110 -11.65 -0.48 3.93
C GLY A 110 -11.19 -0.41 5.39
N ARG A 111 -11.48 -1.43 6.19
CA ARG A 111 -11.04 -1.50 7.60
C ARG A 111 -9.51 -1.59 7.71
N SER A 112 -8.88 -2.43 6.89
CA SER A 112 -7.42 -2.60 6.89
C SER A 112 -6.71 -1.30 6.48
N TRP A 113 -7.27 -0.57 5.51
CA TRP A 113 -6.82 0.76 5.14
C TRP A 113 -6.91 1.75 6.31
N VAL A 114 -8.10 1.92 6.88
CA VAL A 114 -8.33 2.86 7.99
C VAL A 114 -7.43 2.54 9.17
N GLU A 115 -7.29 1.26 9.51
CA GLU A 115 -6.46 0.84 10.63
C GLU A 115 -4.96 1.04 10.36
N GLY A 116 -4.48 0.71 9.16
CA GLY A 116 -3.09 0.98 8.77
C GLY A 116 -2.77 2.47 8.71
N TYR A 117 -3.69 3.27 8.17
CA TYR A 117 -3.60 4.74 8.14
C TYR A 117 -3.52 5.31 9.56
N ARG A 118 -4.44 4.92 10.45
CA ARG A 118 -4.44 5.32 11.86
C ARG A 118 -3.12 4.94 12.54
N ARG A 119 -2.60 3.75 12.24
CA ARG A 119 -1.33 3.27 12.81
C ARG A 119 -0.10 4.03 12.34
N LEU A 120 -0.09 4.52 11.11
CA LEU A 120 1.03 5.26 10.55
C LEU A 120 0.95 6.77 10.83
N CYS A 121 -0.24 7.35 10.70
CA CYS A 121 -0.42 8.81 10.58
C CYS A 121 -0.86 9.50 11.88
N THR A 122 -1.44 8.79 12.84
CA THR A 122 -1.85 9.38 14.12
C THR A 122 -0.64 9.54 15.06
N PRO A 123 -0.47 10.68 15.74
CA PRO A 123 0.62 10.92 16.70
C PRO A 123 0.63 9.89 17.84
N ASP A 124 1.83 9.61 18.34
CA ASP A 124 2.17 8.33 18.98
C ASP A 124 1.54 8.07 20.36
N GLY A 125 1.14 6.81 20.54
CA GLY A 125 0.87 6.12 21.81
C GLY A 125 1.36 4.66 21.80
N TYR A 126 2.19 4.28 20.83
CA TYR A 126 2.70 2.92 20.69
C TYR A 126 3.83 2.66 21.69
N ARG A 127 3.63 1.70 22.58
CA ARG A 127 4.57 1.39 23.66
C ARG A 127 5.12 -0.02 23.61
N THR A 128 4.42 -0.94 22.93
CA THR A 128 4.84 -2.34 22.89
C THR A 128 5.74 -2.63 21.69
N PRO A 129 6.73 -3.53 21.81
CA PRO A 129 7.59 -3.92 20.69
C PRO A 129 6.80 -4.45 19.48
N MET A 130 5.68 -5.14 19.73
CA MET A 130 4.80 -5.65 18.67
C MET A 130 4.15 -4.53 17.86
N GLN A 131 3.67 -3.47 18.54
CA GLN A 131 3.10 -2.31 17.89
C GLN A 131 4.13 -1.57 17.03
N VAL A 132 5.36 -1.40 17.55
CA VAL A 132 6.47 -0.78 16.83
C VAL A 132 6.83 -1.58 15.57
N ARG A 133 6.97 -2.91 15.71
CA ARG A 133 7.26 -3.80 14.58
C ARG A 133 6.19 -3.75 13.50
N LEU A 134 4.92 -3.79 13.89
CA LEU A 134 3.81 -3.72 12.95
C LEU A 134 3.75 -2.37 12.24
N ARG A 135 4.02 -1.26 12.94
CA ARG A 135 4.10 0.07 12.32
C ARG A 135 5.22 0.14 11.28
N ALA A 136 6.40 -0.43 11.59
CA ALA A 136 7.49 -0.55 10.63
C ALA A 136 7.10 -1.41 9.42
N ALA A 137 6.44 -2.55 9.64
CA ALA A 137 5.94 -3.41 8.57
C ALA A 137 4.93 -2.69 7.64
N LEU A 138 4.02 -1.89 8.21
CA LEU A 138 3.09 -1.05 7.46
C LEU A 138 3.81 0.02 6.63
N ALA A 139 4.86 0.64 7.18
CA ALA A 139 5.65 1.63 6.45
C ALA A 139 6.40 1.00 5.26
N VAL A 140 6.99 -0.19 5.45
CA VAL A 140 7.62 -0.96 4.37
C VAL A 140 6.59 -1.36 3.33
N ALA A 141 5.42 -1.86 3.75
CA ALA A 141 4.32 -2.23 2.85
C ALA A 141 3.84 -1.06 2.00
N ALA A 142 3.67 0.14 2.59
CA ALA A 142 3.29 1.35 1.86
C ALA A 142 4.28 1.68 0.74
N TRP A 143 5.56 1.66 1.04
CA TRP A 143 6.61 1.98 0.06
C TRP A 143 6.80 0.89 -0.98
N ARG A 144 6.65 -0.38 -0.61
CA ARG A 144 6.64 -1.50 -1.56
C ARG A 144 5.51 -1.34 -2.57
N ALA A 145 4.29 -1.12 -2.09
CA ALA A 145 3.13 -0.90 -2.94
C ALA A 145 3.31 0.29 -3.89
N ALA A 146 3.83 1.41 -3.37
CA ALA A 146 4.13 2.59 -4.17
C ALA A 146 5.19 2.34 -5.26
N MET A 147 6.23 1.55 -4.96
CA MET A 147 7.26 1.21 -5.95
C MET A 147 6.77 0.23 -7.00
N LEU A 148 5.93 -0.72 -6.62
CA LEU A 148 5.41 -1.74 -7.53
C LEU A 148 4.33 -1.18 -8.45
N ALA A 149 3.31 -0.51 -7.89
CA ALA A 149 2.13 -0.07 -8.64
C ALA A 149 2.14 1.41 -9.03
N GLY A 150 2.92 2.24 -8.34
CA GLY A 150 2.94 3.69 -8.55
C GLY A 150 3.77 4.14 -9.74
N ASN A 151 3.51 5.36 -10.18
CA ASN A 151 4.32 6.05 -11.18
C ASN A 151 5.61 6.57 -10.55
N VAL A 152 6.60 5.68 -10.51
CA VAL A 152 7.91 5.90 -9.87
C VAL A 152 8.94 6.35 -10.89
N ARG A 153 9.70 7.39 -10.53
CA ARG A 153 10.85 7.89 -11.28
C ARG A 153 12.07 7.86 -10.39
N ALA A 154 13.14 7.22 -10.85
CA ALA A 154 14.43 7.25 -10.20
C ALA A 154 15.40 8.07 -11.05
N ARG A 155 16.09 9.05 -10.46
CA ARG A 155 17.14 9.84 -11.12
C ARG A 155 18.21 10.23 -10.11
N GLY A 156 19.47 9.88 -10.39
CA GLY A 156 20.62 10.32 -9.59
C GLY A 156 20.52 9.98 -8.10
N GLY A 157 20.03 8.79 -7.76
CA GLY A 157 19.84 8.37 -6.36
C GLY A 157 18.58 8.91 -5.68
N ASN A 158 17.83 9.80 -6.33
CA ASN A 158 16.54 10.26 -5.84
C ASN A 158 15.40 9.43 -6.40
N LEU A 159 14.40 9.14 -5.56
CA LEU A 159 13.18 8.44 -5.95
C LEU A 159 12.00 9.38 -5.83
N ALA A 160 11.17 9.45 -6.86
CA ALA A 160 9.95 10.25 -6.85
C ALA A 160 8.74 9.39 -7.22
N VAL A 161 7.70 9.43 -6.40
CA VAL A 161 6.44 8.71 -6.62
C VAL A 161 5.31 9.70 -6.79
N ARG A 162 4.52 9.57 -7.85
CA ARG A 162 3.30 10.36 -8.06
C ARG A 162 2.08 9.64 -7.50
N VAL A 163 1.31 10.34 -6.69
CA VAL A 163 0.05 9.86 -6.10
C VAL A 163 -1.07 10.89 -6.31
N SER A 164 -2.32 10.43 -6.29
CA SER A 164 -3.51 11.21 -6.70
C SER A 164 -4.19 11.87 -5.52
N ASP A 165 -4.07 11.28 -4.34
CA ASP A 165 -4.76 11.72 -3.13
C ASP A 165 -3.78 12.08 -2.03
N SER A 166 -4.20 13.05 -1.21
CA SER A 166 -3.45 13.59 -0.08
C SER A 166 -3.17 12.54 0.99
N ASP A 167 -4.11 11.62 1.22
CA ASP A 167 -3.98 10.60 2.27
C ASP A 167 -2.87 9.61 1.95
N THR A 168 -2.82 9.13 0.70
CA THR A 168 -1.72 8.28 0.21
C THR A 168 -0.38 9.02 0.28
N ALA A 169 -0.35 10.31 -0.09
CA ALA A 169 0.86 11.12 0.02
C ALA A 169 1.35 11.23 1.47
N LEU A 170 0.42 11.50 2.41
CA LEU A 170 0.71 11.59 3.84
C LEU A 170 1.25 10.27 4.39
N VAL A 171 0.62 9.14 4.03
CA VAL A 171 1.09 7.80 4.40
C VAL A 171 2.53 7.59 3.96
N LEU A 172 2.87 7.91 2.71
CA LEU A 172 4.24 7.74 2.20
C LEU A 172 5.26 8.63 2.90
N VAL A 173 4.91 9.90 3.16
CA VAL A 173 5.75 10.82 3.92
C VAL A 173 5.99 10.31 5.34
N ARG A 174 4.94 9.86 6.03
CA ARG A 174 5.04 9.32 7.39
C ARG A 174 5.83 8.01 7.42
N ALA A 175 5.58 7.13 6.48
CA ALA A 175 6.31 5.88 6.32
C ALA A 175 7.80 6.12 6.08
N ALA A 176 8.18 7.04 5.19
CA ALA A 176 9.60 7.34 4.93
C ALA A 176 10.29 7.91 6.18
N ARG A 177 9.64 8.84 6.89
CA ARG A 177 10.16 9.38 8.16
C ARG A 177 10.33 8.29 9.22
N LEU A 178 9.38 7.37 9.33
CA LEU A 178 9.48 6.23 10.25
C LEU A 178 10.67 5.32 9.91
N LEU A 179 10.96 5.14 8.63
CA LEU A 179 12.10 4.38 8.13
C LEU A 179 13.43 5.16 8.16
N GLY A 180 13.44 6.39 8.70
CA GLY A 180 14.63 7.23 8.79
C GLY A 180 15.11 7.80 7.46
N VAL A 181 14.26 7.83 6.43
CA VAL A 181 14.63 8.29 5.08
C VAL A 181 14.15 9.73 4.85
N PRO A 182 15.03 10.66 4.43
CA PRO A 182 14.63 12.03 4.12
C PRO A 182 13.61 12.08 2.98
N VAL A 183 12.49 12.79 3.21
CA VAL A 183 11.36 12.87 2.28
C VAL A 183 10.83 14.30 2.15
N GLY A 184 10.58 14.70 0.92
CA GLY A 184 9.90 15.93 0.53
C GLY A 184 8.54 15.63 -0.10
N LEU A 185 7.63 16.60 0.02
CA LEU A 185 6.32 16.56 -0.63
C LEU A 185 6.18 17.82 -1.50
N ARG A 186 5.92 17.64 -2.79
CA ARG A 186 5.57 18.74 -3.71
C ARG A 186 4.14 18.58 -4.18
N GLY A 187 3.32 19.60 -4.00
CA GLY A 187 1.96 19.67 -4.53
C GLY A 187 1.93 20.22 -5.95
N SER A 188 1.05 19.69 -6.80
CA SER A 188 0.71 20.26 -8.11
C SER A 188 -0.71 19.88 -8.47
N ALA A 189 -1.61 20.86 -8.68
CA ALA A 189 -3.01 20.72 -9.13
C ALA A 189 -3.58 19.27 -9.13
N GLY A 190 -4.07 18.81 -7.98
CA GLY A 190 -4.73 17.50 -7.84
C GLY A 190 -3.79 16.28 -7.87
N ARG A 191 -2.48 16.47 -7.78
CA ARG A 191 -1.46 15.41 -7.70
C ARG A 191 -0.38 15.78 -6.69
N HIS A 192 0.15 14.75 -6.04
CA HIS A 192 1.24 14.88 -5.09
C HIS A 192 2.46 14.12 -5.61
N LEU A 193 3.62 14.77 -5.54
CA LEU A 193 4.91 14.16 -5.81
C LEU A 193 5.63 13.98 -4.48
N VAL A 194 5.81 12.72 -4.08
CA VAL A 194 6.60 12.36 -2.90
C VAL A 194 8.01 12.07 -3.37
N GLU A 195 8.97 12.86 -2.93
CA GLU A 195 10.38 12.77 -3.31
C GLU A 195 11.20 12.28 -2.13
N VAL A 196 12.08 11.31 -2.36
CA VAL A 196 12.95 10.71 -1.36
C VAL A 196 14.39 10.87 -1.83
N VAL A 197 15.22 11.46 -0.96
CA VAL A 197 16.67 11.55 -1.18
C VAL A 197 17.30 10.24 -0.74
N SER A 198 18.28 9.74 -1.50
CA SER A 198 18.89 8.42 -1.26
C SER A 198 17.87 7.29 -1.32
N GLY A 199 17.04 7.29 -2.36
CA GLY A 199 15.95 6.34 -2.55
C GLY A 199 16.38 4.87 -2.70
N ASN A 200 17.68 4.58 -2.84
CA ASN A 200 18.21 3.21 -2.87
C ASN A 200 17.95 2.47 -1.56
N THR A 201 18.20 3.08 -0.40
CA THR A 201 17.91 2.45 0.91
C THR A 201 16.44 2.06 1.03
N LEU A 202 15.56 2.96 0.62
CA LEU A 202 14.13 2.72 0.66
C LEU A 202 13.71 1.64 -0.35
N ARG A 203 14.33 1.66 -1.53
CA ARG A 203 14.14 0.63 -2.55
C ARG A 203 14.53 -0.75 -2.05
N ASP A 204 15.70 -0.85 -1.41
CA ASP A 204 16.24 -2.10 -0.88
C ASP A 204 15.37 -2.64 0.25
N LEU A 205 14.94 -1.78 1.17
CA LEU A 205 14.04 -2.14 2.26
C LEU A 205 12.67 -2.63 1.77
N ALA A 206 12.10 -1.97 0.77
CA ALA A 206 10.75 -2.30 0.34
C ALA A 206 10.70 -3.38 -0.76
N LEU A 207 11.70 -3.52 -1.62
CA LEU A 207 11.76 -4.59 -2.63
C LEU A 207 12.54 -5.84 -2.16
N GLY A 208 13.22 -5.77 -1.01
CA GLY A 208 13.88 -6.93 -0.41
C GLY A 208 15.30 -7.18 -0.92
N SER A 209 16.04 -6.15 -1.33
CA SER A 209 17.49 -6.24 -1.50
C SER A 209 18.21 -6.00 -0.16
N GLY A 210 17.94 -6.82 0.86
CA GLY A 210 18.86 -6.92 2.01
C GLY A 210 20.14 -7.64 1.57
N PRO A 211 21.32 -7.38 2.18
CA PRO A 211 22.56 -8.00 1.74
C PRO A 211 22.38 -9.52 1.70
N ALA A 212 22.72 -10.11 0.56
CA ALA A 212 22.92 -11.54 0.45
C ALA A 212 23.77 -12.02 1.65
N GLY A 213 23.36 -13.12 2.25
CA GLY A 213 23.85 -13.67 3.52
C GLY A 213 25.27 -13.26 3.90
N ALA A 214 25.38 -12.32 4.84
CA ALA A 214 26.51 -12.30 5.74
C ALA A 214 26.21 -13.33 6.83
N ASP A 215 26.64 -14.57 6.59
CA ASP A 215 26.80 -15.59 7.63
C ASP A 215 27.76 -15.04 8.70
N PRO A 216 27.31 -14.80 9.96
CA PRO A 216 28.19 -14.33 11.02
C PRO A 216 29.13 -15.42 11.58
N ALA A 217 29.14 -16.64 11.02
CA ALA A 217 29.91 -17.76 11.57
C ALA A 217 31.35 -17.89 11.03
N ARG A 218 31.84 -16.99 10.19
CA ARG A 218 33.20 -17.13 9.60
C ARG A 218 34.10 -15.91 9.78
N THR A 219 34.14 -15.32 10.97
CA THR A 219 35.29 -14.49 11.37
C THR A 219 35.50 -14.55 12.87
N GLY A 220 36.28 -15.53 13.34
CA GLY A 220 36.79 -15.52 14.70
C GLY A 220 37.08 -16.87 15.36
N LYS A 221 38.09 -17.61 14.88
CA LYS A 221 39.10 -18.29 15.73
C LYS A 221 40.05 -19.15 14.89
N ARG A 222 41.28 -18.68 14.72
CA ARG A 222 42.49 -19.50 14.86
C ARG A 222 43.66 -18.56 15.13
N LEU A 223 43.85 -18.29 16.42
CA LEU A 223 45.15 -18.05 17.01
C LEU A 223 45.39 -19.19 18.00
N ALA A 224 46.67 -19.53 18.15
CA ALA A 224 47.31 -20.53 19.01
C ALA A 224 47.53 -21.92 18.40
N GLY A 225 48.81 -22.26 18.26
CA GLY A 225 49.35 -23.57 17.89
C GLY A 225 50.48 -23.44 16.89
#